data_AF-A0A1G2XWY7-F1
#
_entry.id   AF-A0A1G2XWY7-F1
#
_cell.length_a   1.000
_cell.length_b   1.000
_cell.length_c   1.000
_cell.angle_alpha   90.00
_cell.angle_beta   90.00
_cell.angle_gamma   90.00
#
_symmetry.space_group_name_H-M   'P 1'
#
loop_
_entity.id
_entity.type
_entity.pdbx_description
1 polymer ?
#
loop_
_entity_poly.entity_id
_entity_poly.type
_entity_poly.pdbx_seq_one_letter_code
_entity_poly.pdbx_strand_id
1 'polypeptide(L)'
;MAVSGYGNNKNKVIVYYIVIGLVIVAAGIFIFYRPKKNKTEDQIQSPATPPAAQQYQQPSGQTTHPTAVQNTAQNTTDTTNAITPPVNSTNPRVAAMLTDAQNCINDGKIIAARNTLNDALNMSMDPSTREVVKKLMANLANEWLFTRVIQLGDDLCTSYKVQSGDMLSSIAAKHKVPYQLLMKINNIPSERALRSGQVIKVINGPFHVIVYKSAFIMDLYLQNIYVKSYKIGIGKEEHETPVGLWRAKMGGKMIKPTWTDPDTGKTYHADDPDYPLGSGWIALEGIDSRTRGIQGIAIHGTNEEDTIGTKSSRGCMRLYNGELTEVYDLLEPGQTELRVVE
;
A
#
# COMPACT_ATOMS: atom_id res chain seq x y z
N MET A 1 54.39 63.76 -9.54
CA MET A 1 55.10 63.48 -8.26
C MET A 1 54.88 62.02 -7.90
N ALA A 2 55.69 61.44 -7.02
CA ALA A 2 55.59 60.03 -6.60
C ALA A 2 54.98 59.88 -5.18
N VAL A 3 55.17 58.70 -4.55
CA VAL A 3 54.58 58.16 -3.29
C VAL A 3 53.33 57.30 -3.59
N SER A 4 53.25 55.98 -3.35
CA SER A 4 53.91 54.97 -2.48
C SER A 4 53.15 54.65 -1.17
N GLY A 5 53.25 53.39 -0.72
CA GLY A 5 52.42 52.75 0.33
C GLY A 5 51.58 51.60 -0.25
N TYR A 6 51.91 50.31 -0.15
CA TYR A 6 52.73 49.51 0.80
C TYR A 6 51.97 49.02 2.05
N GLY A 7 51.27 47.90 1.89
CA GLY A 7 50.53 47.14 2.91
C GLY A 7 49.51 46.21 2.23
N ASN A 8 49.21 45.00 2.70
CA ASN A 8 49.65 44.27 3.89
C ASN A 8 49.88 42.77 3.54
N ASN A 9 51.13 42.37 3.26
CA ASN A 9 51.44 41.00 2.83
C ASN A 9 51.42 39.94 3.96
N LYS A 10 51.37 40.35 5.24
CA LYS A 10 51.51 39.41 6.38
C LYS A 10 50.41 38.35 6.42
N ASN A 11 49.17 38.72 6.09
CA ASN A 11 48.01 37.84 6.22
C ASN A 11 48.07 36.64 5.25
N LYS A 12 48.60 36.82 4.03
CA LYS A 12 48.74 35.72 3.04
C LYS A 12 49.79 34.70 3.48
N VAL A 13 50.89 35.16 4.08
CA VAL A 13 51.97 34.30 4.57
C VAL A 13 51.51 33.44 5.76
N ILE A 14 50.72 34.00 6.68
CA ILE A 14 50.16 33.25 7.83
C ILE A 14 49.25 32.10 7.35
N VAL A 15 48.34 32.36 6.41
CA VAL A 15 47.45 31.32 5.85
C VAL A 15 48.25 30.20 5.15
N TYR A 16 49.31 30.56 4.40
CA TYR A 16 50.17 29.59 3.71
C TYR A 16 50.85 28.61 4.69
N TYR A 17 51.40 29.10 5.80
CA TYR A 17 52.03 28.23 6.81
C TYR A 17 51.03 27.36 7.59
N ILE A 18 49.80 27.83 7.83
CA ILE A 18 48.75 27.02 8.47
C ILE A 18 48.38 25.81 7.60
N VAL A 19 48.22 26.01 6.29
CA VAL A 19 47.92 24.92 5.34
C VAL A 19 49.07 23.90 5.28
N ILE A 20 50.33 24.35 5.23
CA ILE A 20 51.50 23.45 5.24
C ILE A 20 51.58 22.64 6.55
N GLY A 21 51.33 23.28 7.70
CA GLY A 21 51.33 22.59 9.00
C GLY A 21 50.34 21.43 9.06
N LEU A 22 49.11 21.63 8.58
CA LEU A 22 48.08 20.60 8.56
C LEU A 22 48.45 19.41 7.64
N VAL A 23 49.06 19.67 6.48
CA VAL A 23 49.52 18.61 5.55
C VAL A 23 50.64 17.78 6.16
N ILE A 24 51.59 18.41 6.88
CA ILE A 24 52.69 17.69 7.56
C ILE A 24 52.16 16.80 8.69
N VAL A 25 51.18 17.27 9.48
CA VAL A 25 50.56 16.46 10.55
C VAL A 25 49.83 15.24 9.96
N ALA A 26 49.08 15.41 8.87
CA ALA A 26 48.41 14.30 8.20
C ALA A 26 49.39 13.25 7.66
N ALA A 27 50.50 13.68 7.06
CA ALA A 27 51.55 12.79 6.57
C ALA A 27 52.26 12.02 7.71
N GLY A 28 52.52 12.69 8.84
CA GLY A 28 53.15 12.06 10.02
C GLY A 28 52.35 10.89 10.59
N ILE A 29 51.02 11.06 10.69
CA ILE A 29 50.10 10.00 11.17
C ILE A 29 50.15 8.78 10.24
N PHE A 30 50.16 8.98 8.93
CA PHE A 30 50.20 7.89 7.94
C PHE A 30 51.53 7.12 7.95
N ILE A 31 52.64 7.77 8.32
CA ILE A 31 53.97 7.12 8.40
C ILE A 31 54.10 6.25 9.67
N PHE A 32 53.54 6.68 10.80
CA PHE A 32 53.67 5.95 12.07
C PHE A 32 52.72 4.75 12.21
N TYR A 33 51.57 4.73 11.54
CA TYR A 33 50.56 3.67 11.71
C TYR A 33 50.70 2.50 10.72
N ARG A 34 51.88 1.87 10.67
CA ARG A 34 52.12 0.62 9.92
C ARG A 34 51.94 -0.62 10.83
N PRO A 35 50.93 -1.48 10.61
CA PRO A 35 50.83 -2.77 11.32
C PRO A 35 51.96 -3.72 10.89
N LYS A 36 52.54 -4.45 11.86
CA LYS A 36 53.62 -5.42 11.62
C LYS A 36 53.12 -6.65 10.87
N LYS A 37 53.90 -7.12 9.89
CA LYS A 37 53.86 -8.52 9.44
C LYS A 37 54.88 -9.34 10.26
N ASN A 38 54.46 -10.51 10.73
CA ASN A 38 55.34 -11.61 11.13
C ASN A 38 55.12 -12.81 10.18
N LYS A 39 55.94 -13.86 10.32
CA LYS A 39 56.17 -14.89 9.29
C LYS A 39 55.15 -16.05 9.28
N THR A 40 55.19 -16.74 8.13
CA THR A 40 54.93 -18.16 7.83
C THR A 40 55.57 -19.16 8.84
N GLU A 41 55.42 -20.48 8.75
CA GLU A 41 54.81 -21.40 7.75
C GLU A 41 53.74 -22.34 8.44
N ASP A 42 52.94 -23.26 7.84
CA ASP A 42 52.71 -23.77 6.47
C ASP A 42 51.30 -24.47 6.31
N GLN A 43 50.98 -25.00 5.11
CA GLN A 43 50.00 -26.05 4.72
C GLN A 43 48.50 -25.99 5.14
N ILE A 44 47.59 -25.82 4.14
CA ILE A 44 46.66 -26.88 3.62
C ILE A 44 45.73 -26.31 2.52
N GLN A 45 45.66 -27.05 1.40
CA GLN A 45 44.76 -27.02 0.23
C GLN A 45 43.64 -25.95 0.03
N SER A 46 43.57 -25.42 -1.20
CA SER A 46 42.54 -24.47 -1.68
C SER A 46 41.21 -25.11 -2.09
N PRO A 47 40.06 -24.50 -1.74
CA PRO A 47 38.78 -24.66 -2.45
C PRO A 47 38.74 -23.87 -3.77
N ALA A 48 37.79 -24.20 -4.66
CA ALA A 48 37.76 -23.71 -6.05
C ALA A 48 36.99 -22.39 -6.26
N THR A 49 37.23 -21.76 -7.42
CA THR A 49 36.55 -20.56 -7.93
C THR A 49 35.02 -20.74 -8.04
N PRO A 50 34.20 -19.75 -7.63
CA PRO A 50 32.75 -19.79 -7.88
C PRO A 50 32.44 -19.78 -9.39
N PRO A 51 31.54 -20.64 -9.91
CA PRO A 51 31.13 -20.61 -11.30
C PRO A 51 30.27 -19.38 -11.63
N ALA A 52 30.32 -18.94 -12.89
CA ALA A 52 29.57 -17.78 -13.36
C ALA A 52 28.04 -18.00 -13.33
N ALA A 53 27.28 -16.93 -13.07
CA ALA A 53 25.82 -16.97 -13.03
C ALA A 53 25.24 -17.33 -14.42
N GLN A 54 24.60 -18.49 -14.52
CA GLN A 54 23.91 -18.92 -15.73
C GLN A 54 22.54 -18.23 -15.86
N GLN A 55 22.17 -17.89 -17.11
CA GLN A 55 20.87 -17.31 -17.41
C GLN A 55 19.80 -18.41 -17.39
N TYR A 56 18.75 -18.24 -16.58
CA TYR A 56 17.56 -19.09 -16.68
C TYR A 56 16.77 -18.76 -17.96
N GLN A 57 16.77 -19.69 -18.91
CA GLN A 57 15.85 -19.70 -20.03
C GLN A 57 14.50 -20.33 -19.61
N GLN A 58 13.40 -19.86 -20.18
CA GLN A 58 12.09 -20.52 -20.00
C GLN A 58 12.03 -21.81 -20.86
N PRO A 59 11.61 -22.95 -20.29
CA PRO A 59 11.32 -24.14 -21.09
C PRO A 59 10.03 -23.95 -21.91
N SER A 60 10.13 -24.05 -23.23
CA SER A 60 8.97 -24.15 -24.12
C SER A 60 8.47 -25.61 -24.16
N GLY A 61 7.25 -25.87 -23.69
CA GLY A 61 6.63 -27.19 -23.75
C GLY A 61 5.18 -27.12 -24.25
N GLN A 62 4.93 -27.69 -25.43
CA GLN A 62 3.57 -27.98 -25.91
C GLN A 62 3.16 -29.37 -25.44
N THR A 63 1.94 -29.56 -24.93
CA THR A 63 0.89 -30.41 -25.57
C THR A 63 -0.41 -30.47 -24.74
N THR A 64 -1.50 -30.83 -25.42
CA THR A 64 -2.81 -31.30 -24.91
C THR A 64 -3.64 -30.37 -24.01
N HIS A 65 -4.77 -29.91 -24.53
CA HIS A 65 -5.90 -29.41 -23.76
C HIS A 65 -6.63 -30.55 -23.03
N PRO A 66 -7.01 -30.37 -21.76
CA PRO A 66 -8.24 -30.91 -21.19
C PRO A 66 -9.43 -30.02 -21.57
N THR A 67 -10.59 -30.61 -21.84
CA THR A 67 -11.81 -29.88 -22.23
C THR A 67 -12.35 -28.99 -21.11
N ALA A 68 -12.80 -27.79 -21.45
CA ALA A 68 -13.41 -26.87 -20.49
C ALA A 68 -14.73 -27.44 -19.92
N VAL A 69 -14.76 -27.70 -18.61
CA VAL A 69 -16.01 -27.95 -17.89
C VAL A 69 -16.65 -26.59 -17.59
N GLN A 70 -17.80 -26.34 -18.22
CA GLN A 70 -18.52 -25.07 -18.07
C GLN A 70 -19.21 -24.99 -16.69
N ASN A 71 -18.53 -24.47 -15.68
CA ASN A 71 -19.22 -23.91 -14.52
C ASN A 71 -19.94 -22.63 -14.95
N THR A 72 -21.24 -22.76 -15.21
CA THR A 72 -22.14 -21.64 -15.51
C THR A 72 -22.39 -20.80 -14.26
N ALA A 73 -21.40 -19.97 -13.90
CA ALA A 73 -21.66 -18.79 -13.09
C ALA A 73 -22.73 -17.96 -13.82
N GLN A 74 -23.85 -17.69 -13.17
CA GLN A 74 -25.00 -17.08 -13.82
C GLN A 74 -24.68 -15.64 -14.23
N ASN A 75 -24.78 -15.35 -15.53
CA ASN A 75 -24.76 -13.98 -16.05
C ASN A 75 -26.03 -13.24 -15.59
N THR A 76 -25.99 -12.64 -14.41
CA THR A 76 -26.91 -11.57 -14.02
C THR A 76 -26.36 -10.25 -14.55
N THR A 77 -26.62 -10.00 -15.84
CA THR A 77 -26.46 -8.67 -16.46
C THR A 77 -27.49 -7.71 -15.87
N ASP A 78 -27.16 -7.16 -14.70
CA ASP A 78 -28.05 -6.29 -13.90
C ASP A 78 -27.45 -4.88 -13.70
N THR A 79 -26.75 -4.43 -14.75
CA THR A 79 -26.40 -3.03 -14.96
C THR A 79 -27.67 -2.19 -15.06
N THR A 80 -27.70 -1.03 -14.39
CA THR A 80 -28.86 -0.11 -14.27
C THR A 80 -30.01 -0.55 -13.35
N ASN A 81 -29.67 -1.16 -12.20
CA ASN A 81 -30.53 -1.05 -11.02
C ASN A 81 -30.70 0.42 -10.62
N ALA A 82 -31.77 1.06 -11.10
CA ALA A 82 -32.17 2.39 -10.67
C ALA A 82 -32.55 2.34 -9.17
N ILE A 83 -31.79 3.03 -8.33
CA ILE A 83 -32.09 3.04 -6.90
C ILE A 83 -33.22 4.04 -6.64
N THR A 84 -34.44 3.52 -6.63
CA THR A 84 -35.56 4.13 -5.91
C THR A 84 -35.08 4.42 -4.49
N PRO A 85 -35.07 5.68 -4.01
CA PRO A 85 -34.58 5.96 -2.67
C PRO A 85 -35.36 5.13 -1.63
N PRO A 86 -34.72 4.59 -0.59
CA PRO A 86 -35.45 3.99 0.52
C PRO A 86 -36.36 5.07 1.11
N VAL A 87 -37.67 4.92 0.87
CA VAL A 87 -38.72 5.93 1.15
C VAL A 87 -38.80 6.29 2.63
N ASN A 88 -38.16 5.48 3.48
CA ASN A 88 -38.16 5.57 4.94
C ASN A 88 -36.87 6.21 5.51
N SER A 89 -36.05 6.88 4.70
CA SER A 89 -34.92 7.67 5.22
C SER A 89 -35.44 8.75 6.18
N THR A 90 -35.15 8.58 7.47
CA THR A 90 -35.64 9.47 8.55
C THR A 90 -35.09 10.90 8.48
N ASN A 91 -34.12 11.15 7.59
CA ASN A 91 -33.54 12.45 7.35
C ASN A 91 -33.90 12.94 5.92
N PRO A 92 -34.81 13.92 5.77
CA PRO A 92 -35.27 14.35 4.45
C PRO A 92 -34.16 14.99 3.60
N ARG A 93 -33.11 15.55 4.22
CA ARG A 93 -31.96 16.08 3.48
C ARG A 93 -31.09 14.96 2.89
N VAL A 94 -30.98 13.80 3.56
CA VAL A 94 -30.30 12.62 3.01
C VAL A 94 -31.09 12.05 1.83
N ALA A 95 -32.43 12.01 1.92
CA ALA A 95 -33.29 11.60 0.81
C ALA A 95 -33.17 12.52 -0.43
N ALA A 96 -33.09 13.85 -0.22
CA ALA A 96 -32.82 14.81 -1.28
C ALA A 96 -31.43 14.58 -1.90
N MET A 97 -30.38 14.46 -1.08
CA MET A 97 -29.00 14.24 -1.56
C MET A 97 -28.83 12.90 -2.31
N LEU A 98 -29.56 11.85 -1.93
CA LEU A 98 -29.65 10.59 -2.70
C LEU A 98 -30.27 10.82 -4.09
N THR A 99 -31.33 11.64 -4.17
CA THR A 99 -32.01 11.98 -5.42
C THR A 99 -31.12 12.83 -6.34
N ASP A 100 -30.46 13.85 -5.78
CA ASP A 100 -29.50 14.69 -6.50
C ASP A 100 -28.30 13.88 -7.00
N ALA A 101 -27.80 12.94 -6.20
CA ALA A 101 -26.74 12.03 -6.61
C ALA A 101 -27.18 11.10 -7.75
N GLN A 102 -28.38 10.50 -7.68
CA GLN A 102 -28.90 9.66 -8.77
C GLN A 102 -29.11 10.46 -10.06
N ASN A 103 -29.60 11.70 -9.98
CA ASN A 103 -29.67 12.61 -11.12
C ASN A 103 -28.27 12.91 -11.70
N CYS A 104 -27.27 13.15 -10.84
CA CYS A 104 -25.88 13.33 -11.27
C CYS A 104 -25.30 12.07 -11.93
N ILE A 105 -25.65 10.86 -11.48
CA ILE A 105 -25.25 9.60 -12.13
C ILE A 105 -25.86 9.50 -13.53
N ASN A 106 -27.16 9.77 -13.66
CA ASN A 106 -27.88 9.73 -14.93
C ASN A 106 -27.30 10.75 -15.95
N ASP A 107 -26.88 11.92 -15.47
CA ASP A 107 -26.21 12.97 -16.26
C ASP A 107 -24.72 12.70 -16.54
N GLY A 108 -24.15 11.58 -16.07
CA GLY A 108 -22.71 11.28 -16.19
C GLY A 108 -21.79 12.14 -15.30
N LYS A 109 -22.33 12.92 -14.37
CA LYS A 109 -21.62 13.81 -13.43
C LYS A 109 -21.08 13.03 -12.22
N ILE A 110 -20.28 11.99 -12.49
CA ILE A 110 -19.80 11.00 -11.51
C ILE A 110 -19.18 11.64 -10.25
N ILE A 111 -18.38 12.70 -10.40
CA ILE A 111 -17.72 13.37 -9.26
C ILE A 111 -18.71 14.17 -8.40
N ALA A 112 -19.73 14.77 -9.00
CA ALA A 112 -20.79 15.42 -8.23
C ALA A 112 -21.58 14.39 -7.41
N ALA A 113 -21.95 13.26 -8.02
CA ALA A 113 -22.62 12.16 -7.32
C ALA A 113 -21.77 11.61 -6.16
N ARG A 114 -20.48 11.34 -6.40
CA ARG A 114 -19.51 10.90 -5.39
C ARG A 114 -19.46 11.85 -4.20
N ASN A 115 -19.29 13.14 -4.46
CA ASN A 115 -19.11 14.13 -3.41
C ASN A 115 -20.42 14.28 -2.59
N THR A 116 -21.58 14.37 -3.25
CA THR A 116 -22.90 14.43 -2.59
C THR A 116 -23.18 13.21 -1.71
N LEU A 117 -22.86 12.00 -2.17
CA LEU A 117 -23.03 10.77 -1.38
C LEU A 117 -22.03 10.68 -0.22
N ASN A 118 -20.79 11.15 -0.40
CA ASN A 118 -19.81 11.21 0.69
C ASN A 118 -20.23 12.22 1.78
N ASP A 119 -20.77 13.38 1.38
CA ASP A 119 -21.34 14.35 2.32
C ASP A 119 -22.57 13.80 3.03
N ALA A 120 -23.40 13.00 2.35
CA ALA A 120 -24.51 12.30 2.98
C ALA A 120 -24.03 11.32 4.06
N LEU A 121 -22.93 10.57 3.85
CA LEU A 121 -22.38 9.65 4.86
C LEU A 121 -21.99 10.34 6.17
N ASN A 122 -21.62 11.62 6.13
CA ASN A 122 -21.32 12.43 7.32
C ASN A 122 -22.58 12.87 8.10
N MET A 123 -23.78 12.57 7.62
CA MET A 123 -25.05 12.90 8.25
C MET A 123 -25.65 11.72 9.04
N SER A 124 -26.54 12.05 9.98
CA SER A 124 -27.39 11.03 10.63
C SER A 124 -28.43 10.48 9.64
N MET A 125 -28.54 9.15 9.59
CA MET A 125 -29.48 8.37 8.80
C MET A 125 -29.62 6.98 9.43
N ASP A 126 -30.66 6.23 9.07
CA ASP A 126 -30.80 4.83 9.50
C ASP A 126 -29.74 3.90 8.85
N PRO A 127 -29.47 2.72 9.43
CA PRO A 127 -28.49 1.79 8.88
C PRO A 127 -28.80 1.28 7.46
N SER A 128 -30.06 1.12 7.08
CA SER A 128 -30.42 0.59 5.76
C SER A 128 -30.15 1.61 4.65
N THR A 129 -30.48 2.88 4.89
CA THR A 129 -30.09 4.00 4.01
C THR A 129 -28.56 4.12 3.93
N ARG A 130 -27.84 3.92 5.05
CA ARG A 130 -26.37 3.97 5.06
C ARG A 130 -25.74 2.92 4.16
N GLU A 131 -26.21 1.67 4.21
CA GLU A 131 -25.71 0.62 3.34
C GLU A 131 -26.07 0.83 1.86
N VAL A 132 -27.22 1.46 1.56
CA VAL A 132 -27.54 1.91 0.18
C VAL A 132 -26.54 2.98 -0.32
N VAL A 133 -26.23 4.00 0.50
CA VAL A 133 -25.22 5.02 0.16
C VAL A 133 -23.83 4.40 0.01
N LYS A 134 -23.43 3.49 0.89
CA LYS A 134 -22.14 2.79 0.82
C LYS A 134 -22.02 1.88 -0.40
N LYS A 135 -23.11 1.21 -0.81
CA LYS A 135 -23.18 0.43 -2.07
C LYS A 135 -23.08 1.33 -3.30
N LEU A 136 -23.77 2.47 -3.33
CA LEU A 136 -23.63 3.45 -4.42
C LEU A 136 -22.19 3.96 -4.55
N MET A 137 -21.56 4.36 -3.44
CA MET A 137 -20.17 4.84 -3.46
C MET A 137 -19.18 3.78 -3.93
N ALA A 138 -19.35 2.52 -3.52
CA ALA A 138 -18.53 1.41 -4.00
C ALA A 138 -18.70 1.15 -5.51
N ASN A 139 -19.93 1.29 -6.04
CA ASN A 139 -20.17 1.25 -7.48
C ASN A 139 -19.48 2.43 -8.19
N LEU A 140 -19.58 3.65 -7.66
CA LEU A 140 -18.91 4.83 -8.26
C LEU A 140 -17.38 4.70 -8.24
N ALA A 141 -16.78 4.08 -7.22
CA ALA A 141 -15.34 3.83 -7.20
C ALA A 141 -14.88 2.98 -8.41
N ASN A 142 -15.73 2.08 -8.92
CA ASN A 142 -15.46 1.33 -10.14
C ASN A 142 -15.56 2.17 -11.43
N GLU A 143 -16.04 3.42 -11.36
CA GLU A 143 -16.12 4.37 -12.48
C GLU A 143 -15.02 5.44 -12.43
N TRP A 144 -14.82 6.09 -11.27
CA TRP A 144 -13.86 7.21 -11.13
C TRP A 144 -12.48 6.80 -10.59
N LEU A 145 -12.37 5.74 -9.79
CA LEU A 145 -11.11 5.37 -9.13
C LEU A 145 -10.39 4.25 -9.88
N PHE A 146 -11.02 3.07 -9.98
CA PHE A 146 -10.37 1.85 -10.47
C PHE A 146 -10.32 1.69 -12.00
N THR A 147 -10.82 2.68 -12.75
CA THR A 147 -10.68 2.77 -14.22
C THR A 147 -9.45 3.58 -14.61
N ARG A 148 -9.06 3.52 -15.90
CA ARG A 148 -8.12 4.50 -16.48
C ARG A 148 -8.77 5.85 -16.83
N VAL A 149 -10.09 5.99 -16.68
CA VAL A 149 -10.82 7.24 -16.96
C VAL A 149 -10.44 8.29 -15.93
N ILE A 150 -10.26 9.52 -16.38
CA ILE A 150 -10.07 10.71 -15.54
C ILE A 150 -11.34 11.54 -15.70
N GLN A 151 -12.03 11.75 -14.58
CA GLN A 151 -13.28 12.50 -14.55
C GLN A 151 -12.99 14.00 -14.50
N LEU A 152 -13.85 14.81 -15.12
CA LEU A 152 -13.69 16.27 -15.10
C LEU A 152 -13.92 16.81 -13.67
N GLY A 153 -12.94 17.55 -13.16
CA GLY A 153 -12.99 18.14 -11.81
C GLY A 153 -12.67 17.15 -10.67
N ASP A 154 -11.95 16.05 -10.93
CA ASP A 154 -11.47 15.18 -9.86
C ASP A 154 -10.04 15.51 -9.41
N ASP A 155 -9.93 16.10 -8.22
CA ASP A 155 -8.63 16.37 -7.57
C ASP A 155 -7.95 15.10 -7.02
N LEU A 156 -8.67 13.97 -6.89
CA LEU A 156 -8.10 12.70 -6.41
C LEU A 156 -7.47 11.85 -7.52
N CYS A 157 -7.87 12.06 -8.77
CA CYS A 157 -7.45 11.25 -9.93
C CYS A 157 -7.07 12.15 -11.11
N THR A 158 -5.78 12.45 -11.26
CA THR A 158 -5.30 13.38 -12.30
C THR A 158 -4.49 12.68 -13.40
N SER A 159 -4.20 13.41 -14.48
CA SER A 159 -3.25 12.95 -15.50
C SER A 159 -1.83 13.36 -15.11
N TYR A 160 -0.88 12.46 -15.37
CA TYR A 160 0.55 12.73 -15.26
C TYR A 160 1.24 12.37 -16.57
N LYS A 161 2.02 13.32 -17.11
CA LYS A 161 2.90 13.08 -18.24
C LYS A 161 4.28 12.70 -17.71
N VAL A 162 4.70 11.47 -17.99
CA VAL A 162 6.00 10.91 -17.61
C VAL A 162 7.12 11.74 -18.23
N GLN A 163 8.11 12.10 -17.41
CA GLN A 163 9.31 12.85 -17.78
C GLN A 163 10.49 11.91 -18.08
N SER A 164 11.58 12.46 -18.60
CA SER A 164 12.82 11.69 -18.78
C SER A 164 13.49 11.46 -17.43
N GLY A 165 13.71 10.19 -17.07
CA GLY A 165 14.32 9.79 -15.79
C GLY A 165 13.34 9.37 -14.70
N ASP A 166 12.03 9.50 -14.93
CA ASP A 166 11.02 9.03 -13.97
C ASP A 166 11.05 7.50 -13.79
N MET A 167 10.91 7.04 -12.55
CA MET A 167 10.56 5.66 -12.21
C MET A 167 9.12 5.59 -11.70
N LEU A 168 8.38 4.52 -12.03
CA LEU A 168 6.97 4.43 -11.62
C LEU A 168 6.81 4.39 -10.09
N SER A 169 7.72 3.72 -9.39
CA SER A 169 7.92 3.80 -7.93
C SER A 169 8.13 5.22 -7.41
N SER A 170 8.96 6.06 -8.06
CA SER A 170 9.16 7.46 -7.64
C SER A 170 7.92 8.35 -7.85
N ILE A 171 7.13 8.10 -8.91
CA ILE A 171 5.83 8.75 -9.12
C ILE A 171 4.86 8.30 -8.01
N ALA A 172 4.72 6.99 -7.81
CA ALA A 172 3.80 6.42 -6.84
C ALA A 172 4.07 6.89 -5.40
N ALA A 173 5.34 6.94 -4.98
CA ALA A 173 5.76 7.45 -3.68
C ALA A 173 5.41 8.94 -3.48
N LYS A 174 5.61 9.79 -4.50
CA LYS A 174 5.17 11.19 -4.48
C LYS A 174 3.66 11.33 -4.33
N HIS A 175 2.91 10.40 -4.92
CA HIS A 175 1.44 10.33 -4.86
C HIS A 175 0.91 9.50 -3.66
N LYS A 176 1.78 8.97 -2.78
CA LYS A 176 1.43 8.19 -1.57
C LYS A 176 0.54 6.96 -1.84
N VAL A 177 0.80 6.25 -2.93
CA VAL A 177 0.10 5.01 -3.31
C VAL A 177 1.12 3.94 -3.77
N PRO A 178 0.77 2.64 -3.72
CA PRO A 178 1.66 1.59 -4.24
C PRO A 178 1.87 1.73 -5.76
N TYR A 179 3.07 1.47 -6.25
CA TYR A 179 3.34 1.55 -7.69
C TYR A 179 2.62 0.45 -8.48
N GLN A 180 2.31 -0.67 -7.83
CA GLN A 180 1.47 -1.74 -8.36
C GLN A 180 0.06 -1.25 -8.70
N LEU A 181 -0.51 -0.32 -7.91
CA LEU A 181 -1.79 0.30 -8.22
C LEU A 181 -1.73 1.11 -9.52
N LEU A 182 -0.69 1.92 -9.67
CA LEU A 182 -0.46 2.71 -10.88
C LEU A 182 -0.17 1.82 -12.10
N MET A 183 0.52 0.68 -11.91
CA MET A 183 0.70 -0.34 -12.95
C MET A 183 -0.64 -0.91 -13.41
N LYS A 184 -1.43 -1.42 -12.45
CA LYS A 184 -2.73 -2.08 -12.67
C LYS A 184 -3.71 -1.18 -13.42
N ILE A 185 -3.88 0.06 -12.94
CA ILE A 185 -4.85 1.03 -13.50
C ILE A 185 -4.44 1.58 -14.87
N ASN A 186 -3.15 1.58 -15.20
CA ASN A 186 -2.65 2.05 -16.50
C ASN A 186 -2.32 0.92 -17.49
N ASN A 187 -2.57 -0.34 -17.13
CA ASN A 187 -2.19 -1.53 -17.90
C ASN A 187 -0.68 -1.58 -18.23
N ILE A 188 0.18 -1.20 -17.27
CA ILE A 188 1.64 -1.21 -17.41
C ILE A 188 2.17 -2.54 -16.85
N PRO A 189 2.75 -3.44 -17.67
CA PRO A 189 3.09 -4.81 -17.24
C PRO A 189 4.33 -4.91 -16.33
N SER A 190 5.18 -3.88 -16.29
CA SER A 190 6.30 -3.76 -15.33
C SER A 190 6.76 -2.30 -15.26
N GLU A 191 7.44 -1.88 -14.20
CA GLU A 191 7.97 -0.50 -14.10
C GLU A 191 8.87 -0.12 -15.30
N ARG A 192 9.63 -1.09 -15.84
CA ARG A 192 10.49 -0.91 -17.02
C ARG A 192 9.72 -0.66 -18.33
N ALA A 193 8.40 -0.85 -18.35
CA ALA A 193 7.55 -0.57 -19.50
C ALA A 193 7.02 0.89 -19.50
N LEU A 194 7.26 1.67 -18.45
CA LEU A 194 6.97 3.09 -18.41
C LEU A 194 7.84 3.85 -19.44
N ARG A 195 7.25 4.78 -20.19
CA ARG A 195 7.95 5.53 -21.25
C ARG A 195 7.90 7.04 -21.02
N SER A 196 9.03 7.72 -21.21
CA SER A 196 9.06 9.19 -21.25
C SER A 196 8.07 9.72 -22.29
N GLY A 197 7.31 10.76 -21.91
CA GLY A 197 6.22 11.33 -22.71
C GLY A 197 4.87 10.62 -22.63
N GLN A 198 4.80 9.41 -22.05
CA GLN A 198 3.54 8.68 -21.82
C GLN A 198 2.63 9.48 -20.86
N VAL A 199 1.32 9.45 -21.11
CA VAL A 199 0.33 9.96 -20.15
C VAL A 199 -0.30 8.79 -19.39
N ILE A 200 -0.22 8.87 -18.07
CA ILE A 200 -0.80 7.92 -17.12
C ILE A 200 -1.81 8.62 -16.22
N LYS A 201 -2.77 7.87 -15.67
CA LYS A 201 -3.59 8.29 -14.53
C LYS A 201 -2.80 8.09 -13.25
N VAL A 202 -2.84 9.06 -12.34
CA VAL A 202 -2.27 8.98 -10.99
C VAL A 202 -3.38 9.19 -9.95
N ILE A 203 -3.27 8.51 -8.82
CA ILE A 203 -4.20 8.61 -7.69
C ILE A 203 -3.50 9.34 -6.55
N ASN A 204 -4.10 10.41 -6.04
CA ASN A 204 -3.57 11.20 -4.94
C ASN A 204 -3.95 10.57 -3.60
N GLY A 205 -3.06 9.74 -3.06
CA GLY A 205 -3.18 9.10 -1.75
C GLY A 205 -2.94 10.05 -0.56
N PRO A 206 -2.89 9.51 0.67
CA PRO A 206 -2.92 8.08 0.98
C PRO A 206 -4.34 7.49 0.99
N PHE A 207 -4.41 6.18 0.81
CA PHE A 207 -5.55 5.39 1.31
C PHE A 207 -5.45 5.27 2.84
N HIS A 208 -6.58 5.28 3.54
CA HIS A 208 -6.67 5.00 4.98
C HIS A 208 -7.86 4.08 5.27
N VAL A 209 -7.87 3.48 6.46
CA VAL A 209 -8.87 2.45 6.84
C VAL A 209 -9.49 2.77 8.20
N ILE A 210 -10.78 2.49 8.36
CA ILE A 210 -11.45 2.45 9.67
C ILE A 210 -12.02 1.03 9.88
N VAL A 211 -11.75 0.44 11.05
CA VAL A 211 -12.22 -0.90 11.43
C VAL A 211 -13.18 -0.77 12.60
N TYR A 212 -14.37 -1.34 12.46
CA TYR A 212 -15.45 -1.33 13.44
C TYR A 212 -15.63 -2.75 14.00
N LYS A 213 -15.10 -3.02 15.21
CA LYS A 213 -15.07 -4.38 15.79
C LYS A 213 -16.48 -5.00 15.89
N SER A 214 -17.44 -4.26 16.43
CA SER A 214 -18.81 -4.72 16.69
C SER A 214 -19.62 -4.99 15.43
N ALA A 215 -19.25 -4.37 14.30
CA ALA A 215 -19.88 -4.59 13.01
C ALA A 215 -19.16 -5.66 12.17
N PHE A 216 -17.93 -6.03 12.53
CA PHE A 216 -17.02 -6.84 11.71
C PHE A 216 -16.76 -6.24 10.32
N ILE A 217 -16.63 -4.91 10.26
CA ILE A 217 -16.44 -4.15 9.01
C ILE A 217 -15.11 -3.41 8.99
N MET A 218 -14.46 -3.43 7.82
CA MET A 218 -13.33 -2.60 7.44
C MET A 218 -13.76 -1.65 6.31
N ASP A 219 -13.89 -0.35 6.61
CA ASP A 219 -14.19 0.69 5.62
C ASP A 219 -12.88 1.31 5.10
N LEU A 220 -12.71 1.29 3.77
CA LEU A 220 -11.59 1.88 3.04
C LEU A 220 -11.95 3.27 2.53
N TYR A 221 -11.01 4.20 2.65
CA TYR A 221 -11.12 5.59 2.19
C TYR A 221 -9.91 5.98 1.35
N LEU A 222 -10.11 6.84 0.35
CA LEU A 222 -9.05 7.61 -0.30
C LEU A 222 -9.13 9.05 0.21
N GLN A 223 -8.10 9.50 0.93
CA GLN A 223 -8.16 10.73 1.72
C GLN A 223 -9.42 10.77 2.61
N ASN A 224 -10.38 11.68 2.34
CA ASN A 224 -11.66 11.81 3.06
C ASN A 224 -12.86 11.20 2.31
N ILE A 225 -12.66 10.57 1.16
CA ILE A 225 -13.72 9.95 0.35
C ILE A 225 -13.80 8.47 0.66
N TYR A 226 -14.96 8.00 1.11
CA TYR A 226 -15.25 6.58 1.29
C TYR A 226 -15.20 5.85 -0.06
N VAL A 227 -14.61 4.65 -0.07
CA VAL A 227 -14.41 3.84 -1.29
C VAL A 227 -15.23 2.54 -1.23
N LYS A 228 -14.99 1.68 -0.25
CA LYS A 228 -15.59 0.33 -0.18
C LYS A 228 -15.52 -0.22 1.26
N SER A 229 -16.44 -1.11 1.60
CA SER A 229 -16.41 -1.93 2.82
C SER A 229 -15.98 -3.36 2.52
N TYR A 230 -15.30 -3.97 3.48
CA TYR A 230 -15.00 -5.39 3.52
C TYR A 230 -15.50 -6.00 4.84
N LYS A 231 -15.98 -7.24 4.80
CA LYS A 231 -16.33 -8.00 6.00
C LYS A 231 -15.07 -8.68 6.53
N ILE A 232 -14.83 -8.64 7.84
CA ILE A 232 -13.59 -9.14 8.43
C ILE A 232 -13.80 -10.15 9.57
N GLY A 233 -12.89 -11.12 9.70
CA GLY A 233 -12.68 -11.83 10.97
C GLY A 233 -11.77 -11.01 11.88
N ILE A 234 -12.00 -11.02 13.19
CA ILE A 234 -11.22 -10.26 14.18
C ILE A 234 -10.78 -11.15 15.35
N GLY A 235 -10.01 -10.59 16.29
CA GLY A 235 -9.52 -11.29 17.47
C GLY A 235 -10.61 -11.94 18.31
N LYS A 236 -10.34 -13.16 18.80
CA LYS A 236 -11.14 -13.84 19.82
C LYS A 236 -11.00 -13.17 21.19
N GLU A 237 -11.85 -13.54 22.15
CA GLU A 237 -11.71 -13.10 23.54
C GLU A 237 -10.31 -13.48 24.09
N GLU A 238 -9.80 -12.71 25.07
CA GLU A 238 -8.40 -12.72 25.54
C GLU A 238 -7.33 -12.31 24.49
N HIS A 239 -7.64 -12.35 23.19
CA HIS A 239 -6.75 -11.97 22.08
C HIS A 239 -7.44 -11.02 21.08
N GLU A 240 -8.14 -10.01 21.59
CA GLU A 240 -8.90 -9.07 20.77
C GLU A 240 -8.02 -8.25 19.81
N THR A 241 -8.60 -7.83 18.67
CA THR A 241 -7.98 -6.83 17.80
C THR A 241 -7.90 -5.48 18.53
N PRO A 242 -6.71 -4.93 18.84
CA PRO A 242 -6.61 -3.81 19.78
C PRO A 242 -7.05 -2.47 19.18
N VAL A 243 -7.90 -1.75 19.91
CA VAL A 243 -8.42 -0.42 19.55
C VAL A 243 -7.36 0.67 19.65
N GLY A 244 -7.26 1.48 18.60
CA GLY A 244 -6.31 2.59 18.49
C GLY A 244 -5.86 2.83 17.05
N LEU A 245 -4.80 3.63 16.92
CA LEU A 245 -4.19 3.99 15.63
C LEU A 245 -3.04 3.07 15.28
N TRP A 246 -3.14 2.49 14.09
CA TRP A 246 -2.17 1.60 13.47
C TRP A 246 -1.67 2.18 12.14
N ARG A 247 -0.57 1.65 11.62
CA ARG A 247 -0.04 1.97 10.28
C ARG A 247 0.35 0.69 9.55
N ALA A 248 0.18 0.67 8.23
CA ALA A 248 0.75 -0.39 7.39
C ALA A 248 2.28 -0.31 7.47
N LYS A 249 2.92 -1.31 8.08
CA LYS A 249 4.33 -1.25 8.48
C LYS A 249 5.26 -1.19 7.26
N MET A 250 6.30 -0.34 7.31
CA MET A 250 7.35 -0.30 6.29
C MET A 250 8.00 -1.68 6.10
N GLY A 251 8.03 -2.18 4.86
CA GLY A 251 8.50 -3.53 4.53
C GLY A 251 7.63 -4.68 5.07
N GLY A 252 6.47 -4.39 5.67
CA GLY A 252 5.60 -5.37 6.33
C GLY A 252 4.67 -6.16 5.40
N LYS A 253 4.77 -5.95 4.08
CA LYS A 253 3.92 -6.60 3.07
C LYS A 253 4.61 -7.80 2.45
N MET A 254 3.97 -8.97 2.52
CA MET A 254 4.51 -10.25 2.03
C MET A 254 3.41 -11.09 1.37
N ILE A 255 3.74 -11.75 0.25
CA ILE A 255 2.89 -12.77 -0.39
C ILE A 255 3.26 -14.13 0.21
N LYS A 256 2.27 -14.87 0.73
CA LYS A 256 2.40 -16.17 1.41
C LYS A 256 3.73 -16.39 2.19
N PRO A 257 4.10 -15.54 3.17
CA PRO A 257 5.34 -15.71 3.94
C PRO A 257 5.36 -17.03 4.73
N THR A 258 6.56 -17.57 4.97
CA THR A 258 6.72 -18.63 5.98
C THR A 258 6.30 -18.09 7.35
N TRP A 259 5.43 -18.81 8.05
CA TRP A 259 4.81 -18.37 9.30
C TRP A 259 4.84 -19.52 10.32
N THR A 260 5.15 -19.22 11.57
CA THR A 260 5.07 -20.19 12.67
C THR A 260 3.91 -19.82 13.58
N ASP A 261 3.01 -20.77 13.80
CA ASP A 261 1.89 -20.60 14.71
C ASP A 261 2.39 -20.48 16.16
N PRO A 262 2.08 -19.38 16.88
CA PRO A 262 2.45 -19.23 18.28
C PRO A 262 1.71 -20.20 19.22
N ASP A 263 0.59 -20.80 18.81
CA ASP A 263 -0.20 -21.70 19.68
C ASP A 263 0.23 -23.17 19.55
N THR A 264 0.43 -23.68 18.34
CA THR A 264 0.87 -25.07 18.09
C THR A 264 2.38 -25.23 17.86
N GLY A 265 3.10 -24.15 17.54
CA GLY A 265 4.49 -24.21 17.09
C GLY A 265 4.69 -24.77 15.67
N LYS A 266 3.63 -25.10 14.93
CA LYS A 266 3.75 -25.54 13.52
C LYS A 266 4.25 -24.38 12.66
N THR A 267 5.34 -24.62 11.92
CA THR A 267 5.75 -23.76 10.81
C THR A 267 5.02 -24.17 9.53
N TYR A 268 4.51 -23.16 8.83
CA TYR A 268 3.78 -23.26 7.58
C TYR A 268 4.55 -22.62 6.42
N HIS A 269 4.54 -23.27 5.27
CA HIS A 269 5.18 -22.85 4.02
C HIS A 269 4.15 -22.46 2.95
N ALA A 270 4.59 -21.71 1.93
CA ALA A 270 3.70 -21.08 0.96
C ALA A 270 2.88 -22.07 0.10
N ASP A 271 3.32 -23.32 0.03
CA ASP A 271 2.77 -24.44 -0.71
C ASP A 271 1.97 -25.43 0.16
N ASP A 272 1.91 -25.23 1.48
CA ASP A 272 1.09 -26.07 2.37
C ASP A 272 -0.41 -25.99 2.02
N PRO A 273 -1.14 -27.12 1.99
CA PRO A 273 -2.56 -27.15 1.67
C PRO A 273 -3.43 -26.51 2.77
N ASP A 274 -2.95 -26.48 4.02
CA ASP A 274 -3.61 -25.86 5.16
C ASP A 274 -3.01 -24.50 5.56
N TYR A 275 -2.32 -23.81 4.62
CA TYR A 275 -1.67 -22.52 4.86
C TYR A 275 -2.66 -21.42 5.36
N PRO A 276 -2.50 -20.89 6.59
CA PRO A 276 -3.59 -20.19 7.28
C PRO A 276 -3.71 -18.68 6.99
N LEU A 277 -2.67 -18.06 6.43
CA LEU A 277 -2.68 -16.62 6.11
C LEU A 277 -3.26 -16.31 4.71
N GLY A 278 -3.77 -17.33 4.00
CA GLY A 278 -4.42 -17.16 2.70
C GLY A 278 -3.49 -16.61 1.61
N SER A 279 -3.93 -15.56 0.90
CA SER A 279 -3.19 -14.96 -0.22
C SER A 279 -1.98 -14.10 0.18
N GLY A 280 -1.87 -13.62 1.43
CA GLY A 280 -0.78 -12.73 1.83
C GLY A 280 -0.89 -12.14 3.24
N TRP A 281 -0.01 -11.19 3.55
CA TRP A 281 0.15 -10.59 4.87
C TRP A 281 0.53 -9.11 4.77
N ILE A 282 -0.12 -8.28 5.58
CA ILE A 282 0.15 -6.85 5.75
C ILE A 282 0.37 -6.59 7.24
N ALA A 283 1.63 -6.62 7.69
CA ALA A 283 1.99 -6.33 9.07
C ALA A 283 1.60 -4.89 9.44
N LEU A 284 1.06 -4.71 10.66
CA LEU A 284 0.77 -3.40 11.20
C LEU A 284 1.78 -3.00 12.29
N GLU A 285 1.95 -1.70 12.47
CA GLU A 285 2.69 -1.13 13.61
C GLU A 285 1.80 -0.14 14.37
N GLY A 286 1.82 -0.20 15.70
CA GLY A 286 1.02 0.67 16.56
C GLY A 286 1.66 2.05 16.71
N ILE A 287 0.92 3.11 16.41
CA ILE A 287 1.45 4.48 16.33
C ILE A 287 0.98 5.39 17.47
N ASP A 288 -0.06 5.03 18.24
CA ASP A 288 -0.52 5.78 19.42
C ASP A 288 -0.07 5.17 20.77
N SER A 289 -0.53 5.72 21.90
CA SER A 289 -0.19 5.22 23.24
C SER A 289 -0.90 3.93 23.67
N ARG A 290 -1.86 3.42 22.89
CA ARG A 290 -2.61 2.17 23.15
C ARG A 290 -2.02 0.98 22.40
N THR A 291 -1.47 1.25 21.22
CA THR A 291 -1.04 0.25 20.24
C THR A 291 0.49 0.10 20.16
N ARG A 292 1.24 1.15 20.48
CA ARG A 292 2.71 1.15 20.38
C ARG A 292 3.34 0.13 21.32
N GLY A 293 4.15 -0.76 20.75
CA GLY A 293 4.78 -1.88 21.45
C GLY A 293 4.06 -3.21 21.25
N ILE A 294 2.80 -3.21 20.81
CA ILE A 294 2.10 -4.43 20.38
C ILE A 294 2.74 -4.90 19.05
N GLN A 295 2.93 -6.22 18.93
CA GLN A 295 3.52 -6.89 17.77
C GLN A 295 2.60 -8.02 17.28
N GLY A 296 2.90 -8.60 16.12
CA GLY A 296 2.17 -9.75 15.55
C GLY A 296 0.84 -9.42 14.87
N ILE A 297 0.27 -8.24 15.09
CA ILE A 297 -1.00 -7.81 14.45
C ILE A 297 -0.79 -7.49 12.96
N ALA A 298 -1.68 -7.99 12.13
CA ALA A 298 -1.68 -7.81 10.68
C ALA A 298 -3.10 -7.83 10.08
N ILE A 299 -3.21 -7.45 8.81
CA ILE A 299 -4.30 -7.86 7.93
C ILE A 299 -3.78 -9.04 7.07
N HIS A 300 -4.52 -10.14 6.99
CA HIS A 300 -4.16 -11.29 6.16
C HIS A 300 -5.39 -12.01 5.58
N GLY A 301 -5.18 -12.94 4.66
CA GLY A 301 -6.23 -13.78 4.08
C GLY A 301 -6.61 -14.91 5.03
N THR A 302 -7.36 -15.91 4.57
CA THR A 302 -7.62 -17.09 5.39
C THR A 302 -7.92 -18.33 4.54
N ASN A 303 -7.68 -19.51 5.10
CA ASN A 303 -8.22 -20.80 4.64
C ASN A 303 -9.56 -21.15 5.34
N GLU A 304 -9.92 -20.44 6.40
CA GLU A 304 -11.12 -20.61 7.23
C GLU A 304 -12.12 -19.49 6.91
N GLU A 305 -12.69 -19.50 5.69
CA GLU A 305 -13.51 -18.39 5.16
C GLU A 305 -14.86 -18.18 5.91
N ASP A 306 -15.28 -19.17 6.71
CA ASP A 306 -16.40 -19.08 7.66
C ASP A 306 -16.09 -18.22 8.89
N THR A 307 -14.81 -17.97 9.18
CA THR A 307 -14.38 -17.08 10.29
C THR A 307 -14.47 -15.59 9.96
N ILE A 308 -14.86 -15.24 8.73
CA ILE A 308 -15.07 -13.85 8.32
C ILE A 308 -16.41 -13.36 8.87
N GLY A 309 -16.38 -12.36 9.77
CA GLY A 309 -17.53 -11.92 10.56
C GLY A 309 -17.60 -12.53 11.96
N THR A 310 -16.53 -13.16 12.45
CA THR A 310 -16.50 -13.76 13.80
C THR A 310 -15.26 -13.30 14.60
N LYS A 311 -15.34 -13.48 15.93
CA LYS A 311 -14.22 -13.30 16.87
C LYS A 311 -13.44 -14.63 16.95
N SER A 312 -12.36 -14.75 16.18
CA SER A 312 -11.71 -16.03 15.86
C SER A 312 -10.17 -15.98 15.87
N SER A 313 -9.57 -14.86 15.48
CA SER A 313 -8.12 -14.75 15.28
C SER A 313 -7.34 -14.47 16.58
N ARG A 314 -6.00 -14.40 16.49
CA ARG A 314 -5.12 -13.90 17.57
C ARG A 314 -4.92 -12.37 17.50
N GLY A 315 -6.00 -11.63 17.24
CA GLY A 315 -6.00 -10.16 17.14
C GLY A 315 -5.83 -9.61 15.71
N CYS A 316 -5.35 -10.41 14.76
CA CYS A 316 -5.26 -10.04 13.35
C CYS A 316 -6.64 -9.86 12.69
N MET A 317 -6.69 -9.06 11.62
CA MET A 317 -7.87 -8.90 10.77
C MET A 317 -7.79 -9.86 9.59
N ARG A 318 -8.74 -10.79 9.51
CA ARG A 318 -8.88 -11.74 8.39
C ARG A 318 -9.80 -11.17 7.31
N LEU A 319 -9.43 -11.33 6.04
CA LEU A 319 -10.22 -11.00 4.86
C LEU A 319 -10.42 -12.23 3.97
N TYR A 320 -11.45 -12.21 3.10
CA TYR A 320 -11.50 -13.13 1.97
C TYR A 320 -10.30 -12.92 1.04
N ASN A 321 -9.80 -13.98 0.41
CA ASN A 321 -8.51 -13.96 -0.29
C ASN A 321 -8.43 -12.98 -1.47
N GLY A 322 -9.56 -12.76 -2.17
CA GLY A 322 -9.69 -11.74 -3.21
C GLY A 322 -9.70 -10.32 -2.66
N GLU A 323 -10.43 -10.08 -1.56
CA GLU A 323 -10.50 -8.78 -0.89
C GLU A 323 -9.16 -8.36 -0.28
N LEU A 324 -8.42 -9.30 0.30
CA LEU A 324 -7.03 -9.05 0.71
C LEU A 324 -6.18 -8.59 -0.47
N THR A 325 -6.37 -9.18 -1.66
CA THR A 325 -5.59 -8.80 -2.85
C THR A 325 -5.91 -7.36 -3.29
N GLU A 326 -7.17 -6.93 -3.19
CA GLU A 326 -7.54 -5.52 -3.38
C GLU A 326 -6.84 -4.61 -2.35
N VAL A 327 -6.97 -4.91 -1.04
CA VAL A 327 -6.36 -4.13 0.04
C VAL A 327 -4.82 -4.12 -0.07
N TYR A 328 -4.21 -5.22 -0.49
CA TYR A 328 -2.77 -5.34 -0.72
C TYR A 328 -2.28 -4.47 -1.88
N ASP A 329 -3.08 -4.24 -2.92
CA ASP A 329 -2.74 -3.30 -4.00
C ASP A 329 -2.95 -1.82 -3.59
N LEU A 330 -3.70 -1.53 -2.52
CA LEU A 330 -4.17 -0.17 -2.19
C LEU A 330 -3.44 0.50 -1.02
N LEU A 331 -3.12 -0.22 0.06
CA LEU A 331 -2.48 0.39 1.23
C LEU A 331 -0.99 0.67 0.97
N GLU A 332 -0.50 1.89 1.17
CA GLU A 332 0.93 2.21 1.00
C GLU A 332 1.67 2.11 2.35
N PRO A 333 2.70 1.24 2.49
CA PRO A 333 3.49 1.14 3.71
C PRO A 333 4.06 2.49 4.16
N GLY A 334 4.01 2.77 5.46
CA GLY A 334 4.45 4.03 6.04
C GLY A 334 3.56 5.25 5.75
N GLN A 335 2.59 5.17 4.82
CA GLN A 335 1.65 6.25 4.50
C GLN A 335 0.20 5.94 4.91
N THR A 336 -0.25 4.69 4.76
CA THR A 336 -1.61 4.27 5.14
C THR A 336 -1.69 4.04 6.64
N GLU A 337 -2.57 4.81 7.27
CA GLU A 337 -2.99 4.63 8.66
C GLU A 337 -4.34 3.90 8.73
N LEU A 338 -4.54 3.18 9.84
CA LEU A 338 -5.75 2.42 10.13
C LEU A 338 -6.22 2.76 11.54
N ARG A 339 -7.50 3.08 11.70
CA ARG A 339 -8.10 3.34 13.01
C ARG A 339 -9.05 2.20 13.38
N VAL A 340 -8.65 1.40 14.36
CA VAL A 340 -9.53 0.39 14.95
C VAL A 340 -10.36 1.06 16.05
N VAL A 341 -11.68 0.93 15.96
CA VAL A 341 -12.68 1.33 16.97
C VAL A 341 -13.53 0.12 17.36
N GLU A 342 -14.27 0.26 18.46
CA GLU A 342 -15.33 -0.69 18.83
C GLU A 342 -16.46 -0.74 17.79
#